data_AF-A0A962K657-F1
#
_entry.id   AF-A0A962K657-F1
#
_cell.length_a   1.000
_cell.length_b   1.000
_cell.length_c   1.000
_cell.angle_alpha   90.00
_cell.angle_beta   90.00
_cell.angle_gamma   90.00
#
_symmetry.space_group_name_H-M   'P 1'
#
loop_
_entity.id
_entity.type
_entity.pdbx_description
1 polymer ?
#
loop_
_entity_poly.entity_id
_entity_poly.type
_entity_poly.pdbx_seq_one_letter_code
_entity_poly.pdbx_strand_id
1 'polypeptide(L)'
;MHKFALGLVTSLLLATGLSAQAQTLRGSQSSIEHQNSLAVAYGFTFVQTAQHMSRLVQGGQLVRISPTGSMELHDVSFPYARPGVKLFIDRLSNQYRSACGEKLTVTSLSRPIDQQPPNAAARSVHPAGMAVDLRIPRARSCRAWLERTLLSLEGRGVLDVTRERRPPHYHVAVFVESYESYVASMVGGTSQYVVRRGDTLSEISQLTGVSIAQLRAANGLRGDLIQVGQELQVPASAQQGTAISSSKELARVSYVTHKVRKGDTLWRIGTRYGTSVDRIMQENELDDDTLQIGQELRISATR
;
A
#
# COMPACT_ATOMS: atom_id res chain seq x y z
N MET A 1 -8.77 5.41 70.37
CA MET A 1 -8.62 4.11 69.70
C MET A 1 -9.02 4.28 68.24
N HIS A 2 -8.38 3.52 67.35
CA HIS A 2 -8.52 3.48 65.88
C HIS A 2 -7.72 4.50 65.04
N LYS A 3 -6.56 4.00 64.61
CA LYS A 3 -5.67 4.45 63.54
C LYS A 3 -6.33 4.15 62.19
N PHE A 4 -6.16 5.00 61.18
CA PHE A 4 -6.16 4.58 59.78
C PHE A 4 -5.07 5.34 59.02
N ALA A 5 -4.00 4.61 58.70
CA ALA A 5 -2.96 5.02 57.77
C ALA A 5 -3.44 4.66 56.36
N LEU A 6 -3.55 5.64 55.48
CA LEU A 6 -3.85 5.42 54.06
C LEU A 6 -2.52 5.27 53.33
N GLY A 7 -2.12 4.01 53.08
CA GLY A 7 -0.97 3.68 52.25
C GLY A 7 -1.27 4.00 50.78
N LEU A 8 -0.48 4.89 50.19
CA LEU A 8 -0.52 5.20 48.77
C LEU A 8 0.18 4.04 48.02
N VAL A 9 -0.59 3.14 47.41
CA VAL A 9 -0.06 2.11 46.52
C VAL A 9 0.28 2.78 45.20
N THR A 10 1.56 3.02 44.95
CA THR A 10 2.09 3.40 43.64
C THR A 10 2.00 2.19 42.71
N SER A 11 0.93 2.12 41.92
CA SER A 11 0.83 1.18 40.80
C SER A 11 1.83 1.59 39.72
N LEU A 12 2.97 0.89 39.70
CA LEU A 12 3.93 0.93 38.60
C LEU A 12 3.27 0.27 37.38
N LEU A 13 2.65 1.08 36.52
CA LEU A 13 2.23 0.64 35.19
C LEU A 13 3.48 0.25 34.41
N LEU A 14 3.74 -1.06 34.30
CA LEU A 14 4.61 -1.59 33.26
C LEU A 14 3.99 -1.23 31.92
N ALA A 15 4.55 -0.20 31.27
CA ALA A 15 4.37 0.01 29.84
C ALA A 15 4.94 -1.22 29.13
N THR A 16 4.08 -2.17 28.78
CA THR A 16 4.41 -3.23 27.84
C THR A 16 4.76 -2.55 26.53
N GLY A 17 6.06 -2.46 26.24
CA GLY A 17 6.56 -1.91 25.00
C GLY A 17 5.88 -2.60 23.83
N LEU A 18 5.34 -1.81 22.91
CA LEU A 18 5.10 -2.26 21.55
C LEU A 18 6.41 -2.86 21.06
N SER A 19 6.47 -4.18 20.89
CA SER A 19 7.61 -4.84 20.28
C SER A 19 7.77 -4.25 18.88
N ALA A 20 8.77 -3.37 18.73
CA ALA A 20 9.32 -3.05 17.43
C ALA A 20 9.78 -4.38 16.83
N GLN A 21 9.02 -4.92 15.89
CA GLN A 21 9.51 -6.02 15.06
C GLN A 21 10.81 -5.52 14.44
N ALA A 22 11.93 -6.10 14.85
CA ALA A 22 13.23 -5.61 14.45
C ALA A 22 13.37 -5.77 12.92
N GLN A 23 13.59 -4.64 12.24
CA GLN A 23 13.95 -4.48 10.83
C GLN A 23 15.22 -5.28 10.50
N THR A 24 15.07 -6.59 10.29
CA THR A 24 16.22 -7.51 10.27
C THR A 24 16.45 -8.18 8.93
N LEU A 25 15.66 -7.82 7.89
CA LEU A 25 15.59 -8.54 6.59
C LEU A 25 15.30 -10.04 6.77
N ARG A 26 14.86 -10.46 7.96
CA ARG A 26 14.57 -11.86 8.28
C ARG A 26 13.08 -12.04 8.14
N GLY A 27 12.69 -12.89 7.22
CA GLY A 27 11.30 -13.33 7.12
C GLY A 27 10.90 -14.13 8.35
N SER A 28 9.60 -14.09 8.66
CA SER A 28 8.95 -14.92 9.66
C SER A 28 7.63 -15.43 9.09
N GLN A 29 7.12 -16.51 9.68
CA GLN A 29 5.77 -16.99 9.35
C GLN A 29 4.72 -15.89 9.59
N SER A 30 4.86 -15.12 10.68
CA SER A 30 3.98 -13.99 10.99
C SER A 30 4.01 -12.88 9.94
N SER A 31 5.17 -12.60 9.32
CA SER A 31 5.26 -11.63 8.22
C SER A 31 4.53 -12.14 6.98
N ILE A 32 4.69 -13.41 6.61
CA ILE A 32 3.97 -14.01 5.47
C ILE A 32 2.45 -14.00 5.73
N GLU A 33 2.01 -14.34 6.94
CA GLU A 33 0.60 -14.28 7.34
C GLU A 33 0.04 -12.87 7.27
N HIS A 34 0.80 -11.86 7.71
CA HIS A 34 0.42 -10.45 7.64
C HIS A 34 0.32 -9.95 6.20
N GLN A 35 1.29 -10.28 5.34
CA GLN A 35 1.22 -9.93 3.92
C GLN A 35 -0.03 -10.51 3.26
N ASN A 36 -0.34 -11.78 3.56
CA ASN A 36 -1.52 -12.45 3.02
C ASN A 36 -2.82 -11.84 3.56
N SER A 37 -2.90 -11.55 4.85
CA SER A 37 -4.08 -10.93 5.44
C SER A 37 -4.34 -9.54 4.86
N LEU A 38 -3.29 -8.75 4.61
CA LEU A 38 -3.41 -7.46 3.92
C LEU A 38 -3.86 -7.61 2.47
N ALA A 39 -3.36 -8.61 1.73
CA ALA A 39 -3.83 -8.90 0.38
C ALA A 39 -5.35 -9.17 0.37
N VAL A 40 -5.83 -9.97 1.32
CA VAL A 40 -7.25 -10.30 1.49
C VAL A 40 -8.04 -9.05 1.90
N ALA A 41 -7.54 -8.28 2.87
CA ALA A 41 -8.18 -7.06 3.35
C ALA A 41 -8.32 -5.98 2.25
N TYR A 42 -7.32 -5.86 1.36
CA TYR A 42 -7.39 -5.00 0.17
C TYR A 42 -8.28 -5.56 -0.95
N GLY A 43 -8.92 -6.72 -0.73
CA GLY A 43 -9.79 -7.35 -1.72
C GLY A 43 -9.04 -7.85 -2.96
N PHE A 44 -7.73 -8.14 -2.84
CA PHE A 44 -6.95 -8.58 -3.98
C PHE A 44 -7.35 -9.99 -4.41
N THR A 45 -7.80 -10.10 -5.66
CA THR A 45 -7.97 -11.39 -6.31
C THR A 45 -6.61 -12.06 -6.52
N PHE A 46 -6.47 -13.30 -6.04
CA PHE A 46 -5.31 -14.14 -6.26
C PHE A 46 -5.41 -14.81 -7.64
N VAL A 47 -4.40 -14.58 -8.48
CA VAL A 47 -4.33 -15.12 -9.83
C VAL A 47 -4.25 -16.65 -9.76
N GLN A 48 -5.22 -17.29 -10.39
CA GLN A 48 -5.32 -18.75 -10.42
C GLN A 48 -4.48 -19.34 -11.56
N THR A 49 -4.62 -18.77 -12.76
CA THR A 49 -4.01 -19.24 -14.01
C THR A 49 -3.53 -18.07 -14.89
N ALA A 50 -2.74 -18.36 -15.93
CA ALA A 50 -2.34 -17.34 -16.92
C ALA A 50 -3.53 -16.68 -17.64
N GLN A 51 -4.60 -17.44 -17.93
CA GLN A 51 -5.83 -16.89 -18.50
C GLN A 51 -6.56 -15.97 -17.51
N HIS A 52 -6.61 -16.34 -16.22
CA HIS A 52 -7.14 -15.47 -15.19
C HIS A 52 -6.33 -14.17 -15.08
N MET A 53 -4.99 -14.26 -15.12
CA MET A 53 -4.12 -13.07 -15.14
C MET A 53 -4.49 -12.11 -16.27
N SER A 54 -4.71 -12.64 -17.48
CA SER A 54 -5.06 -11.83 -18.64
C SER A 54 -6.38 -11.05 -18.44
N ARG A 55 -7.37 -11.64 -17.74
CA ARG A 55 -8.61 -10.96 -17.37
C ARG A 55 -8.38 -9.85 -16.34
N LEU A 56 -7.54 -10.08 -15.32
CA LEU A 56 -7.20 -9.04 -14.35
C LEU A 56 -6.41 -7.89 -15.00
N VAL A 57 -5.58 -8.18 -16.01
CA VAL A 57 -4.89 -7.14 -16.80
C VAL A 57 -5.87 -6.33 -17.63
N GLN A 58 -6.79 -6.99 -18.34
CA GLN A 58 -7.85 -6.30 -19.10
C GLN A 58 -8.77 -5.46 -18.20
N GLY A 59 -9.03 -5.93 -16.97
CA GLY A 59 -9.78 -5.20 -15.95
C GLY A 59 -9.00 -4.11 -15.22
N GLY A 60 -7.73 -3.87 -15.57
CA GLY A 60 -6.87 -2.86 -14.93
C GLY A 60 -6.42 -3.19 -13.51
N GLN A 61 -6.79 -4.35 -12.99
CA GLN A 61 -6.43 -4.83 -11.66
C GLN A 61 -4.94 -5.20 -11.56
N LEU A 62 -4.34 -5.61 -12.68
CA LEU A 62 -2.89 -5.82 -12.83
C LEU A 62 -2.40 -5.00 -14.03
N VAL A 63 -1.16 -4.53 -13.97
CA VAL A 63 -0.53 -3.76 -15.04
C VAL A 63 0.79 -4.41 -15.44
N ARG A 64 1.15 -4.28 -16.72
CA ARG A 64 2.42 -4.79 -17.23
C ARG A 64 3.59 -3.95 -16.70
N ILE A 65 4.60 -4.61 -16.15
CA ILE A 65 5.89 -4.03 -15.82
C ILE A 65 6.82 -4.24 -17.02
N SER A 66 7.39 -3.15 -17.53
CA SER A 66 8.28 -3.18 -18.69
C SER A 66 9.66 -2.65 -18.30
N PRO A 67 10.77 -3.19 -18.85
CA PRO A 67 12.10 -2.64 -18.61
C PRO A 67 12.19 -1.14 -18.92
N THR A 68 13.04 -0.43 -18.20
CA THR A 68 13.26 1.01 -18.35
C THR A 68 14.75 1.34 -18.46
N GLY A 69 15.08 2.63 -18.50
CA GLY A 69 16.46 3.11 -18.35
C GLY A 69 17.07 2.74 -16.98
N SER A 70 16.25 2.59 -15.94
CA SER A 70 16.65 2.40 -14.54
C SER A 70 16.37 0.99 -14.00
N MET A 71 15.60 0.17 -14.71
CA MET A 71 15.20 -1.17 -14.29
C MET A 71 15.27 -2.18 -15.45
N GLU A 72 15.62 -3.42 -15.13
CA GLU A 72 15.56 -4.56 -16.04
C GLU A 72 14.81 -5.75 -15.42
N LEU A 73 14.27 -6.61 -16.29
CA LEU A 73 13.64 -7.87 -15.90
C LEU A 73 14.60 -9.02 -16.23
N HIS A 74 14.78 -9.95 -15.30
CA HIS A 74 15.58 -11.15 -15.51
C HIS A 74 14.73 -12.40 -15.23
N ASP A 75 14.44 -13.16 -16.27
CA ASP A 75 13.64 -14.40 -16.24
C ASP A 75 12.23 -14.25 -15.64
N VAL A 76 11.57 -13.11 -15.89
CA VAL A 76 10.22 -12.84 -15.38
C VAL A 76 9.16 -13.30 -16.39
N SER A 77 8.62 -14.50 -16.20
CA SER A 77 7.58 -15.08 -17.07
C SER A 77 6.25 -14.31 -17.06
N PHE A 78 5.92 -13.70 -15.92
CA PHE A 78 4.66 -13.00 -15.70
C PHE A 78 4.94 -11.57 -15.22
N PRO A 79 5.30 -10.65 -16.15
CA PRO A 79 5.74 -9.31 -15.80
C PRO A 79 4.55 -8.40 -15.50
N TYR A 80 3.72 -8.78 -14.53
CA TYR A 80 2.51 -8.06 -14.14
C TYR A 80 2.49 -7.87 -12.63
N ALA A 81 1.96 -6.75 -12.16
CA ALA A 81 1.79 -6.46 -10.74
C ALA A 81 0.63 -5.49 -10.51
N ARG A 82 0.26 -5.24 -9.26
CA ARG A 82 -0.68 -4.18 -8.92
C ARG A 82 -0.12 -2.80 -9.32
N PRO A 83 -0.97 -1.82 -9.67
CA PRO A 83 -0.53 -0.45 -9.97
C PRO A 83 0.39 0.16 -8.90
N GLY A 84 0.06 0.03 -7.61
CA GLY A 84 0.93 0.53 -6.54
C GLY A 84 2.30 -0.16 -6.44
N VAL A 85 2.40 -1.44 -6.82
CA VAL A 85 3.70 -2.12 -6.94
C VAL A 85 4.51 -1.56 -8.12
N LYS A 86 3.85 -1.25 -9.24
CA LYS A 86 4.51 -0.56 -10.37
C LYS A 86 5.06 0.79 -9.93
N LEU A 87 4.26 1.59 -9.20
CA LEU A 87 4.70 2.86 -8.62
C LEU A 87 5.94 2.68 -7.73
N PHE A 88 5.93 1.67 -6.86
CA PHE A 88 7.07 1.33 -6.03
C PHE A 88 8.32 1.00 -6.84
N ILE A 89 8.20 0.11 -7.83
CA ILE A 89 9.32 -0.30 -8.70
C ILE A 89 9.89 0.89 -9.47
N ASP A 90 9.03 1.74 -10.04
CA ASP A 90 9.45 2.90 -10.82
C ASP A 90 10.21 3.91 -9.94
N ARG A 91 9.73 4.20 -8.72
CA ARG A 91 10.40 5.10 -7.78
C ARG A 91 11.72 4.51 -7.27
N LEU A 92 11.70 3.27 -6.81
CA LEU A 92 12.87 2.59 -6.26
C LEU A 92 13.97 2.45 -7.31
N SER A 93 13.63 2.03 -8.54
CA SER A 93 14.62 1.83 -9.60
C SER A 93 15.29 3.12 -10.03
N ASN A 94 14.55 4.24 -10.12
CA ASN A 94 15.12 5.55 -10.42
C ASN A 94 16.09 6.00 -9.33
N GLN A 95 15.70 5.90 -8.06
CA GLN A 95 16.57 6.23 -6.93
C GLN A 95 17.80 5.34 -6.88
N TYR A 96 17.62 4.03 -7.12
CA TYR A 96 18.70 3.06 -7.18
C TYR A 96 19.70 3.41 -8.29
N ARG A 97 19.20 3.69 -9.51
CA ARG A 97 20.05 4.08 -10.65
C ARG A 97 20.82 5.37 -10.36
N SER A 98 20.19 6.37 -9.76
CA SER A 98 20.85 7.62 -9.36
C SER A 98 21.95 7.38 -8.31
N ALA A 99 21.71 6.49 -7.35
CA ALA A 99 22.68 6.21 -6.27
C ALA A 99 23.81 5.26 -6.70
N CYS A 100 23.53 4.33 -7.61
CA CYS A 100 24.38 3.17 -7.87
C CYS A 100 24.96 3.16 -9.29
N GLY A 101 24.41 3.92 -10.23
CA GLY A 101 24.83 3.93 -11.64
C GLY A 101 24.42 2.71 -12.46
N GLU A 102 23.89 1.66 -11.83
CA GLU A 102 23.41 0.42 -12.48
C GLU A 102 21.88 0.28 -12.44
N LYS A 103 21.32 -0.60 -13.27
CA LYS A 103 19.87 -0.88 -13.29
C LYS A 103 19.47 -1.75 -12.10
N LEU A 104 18.28 -1.50 -11.55
CA LEU A 104 17.65 -2.42 -10.61
C LEU A 104 17.16 -3.66 -11.37
N THR A 105 17.55 -4.87 -10.96
CA THR A 105 17.10 -6.11 -11.60
C THR A 105 15.94 -6.71 -10.82
N VAL A 106 14.76 -6.75 -11.43
CA VAL A 106 13.58 -7.49 -10.94
C VAL A 106 13.63 -8.92 -11.45
N THR A 107 13.49 -9.89 -10.56
CA THR A 107 13.61 -11.33 -10.87
C THR A 107 12.29 -12.09 -10.77
N SER A 108 11.24 -11.49 -10.19
CA SER A 108 9.89 -12.07 -10.14
C SER A 108 8.85 -11.01 -9.82
N LEU A 109 7.62 -11.23 -10.27
CA LEU A 109 6.45 -10.39 -10.02
C LEU A 109 5.24 -11.29 -9.74
N SER A 110 4.06 -11.01 -10.32
CA SER A 110 2.90 -11.89 -10.14
C SER A 110 3.21 -13.29 -10.62
N ARG A 111 2.78 -14.31 -9.90
CA ARG A 111 2.90 -15.71 -10.33
C ARG A 111 1.58 -16.43 -10.06
N PRO A 112 0.90 -16.96 -11.09
CA PRO A 112 -0.32 -17.74 -10.89
C PRO A 112 -0.14 -18.89 -9.89
N ILE A 113 -1.23 -19.29 -9.21
CA ILE A 113 -1.24 -20.42 -8.28
C ILE A 113 -0.81 -21.71 -8.97
N ASP A 114 -1.31 -21.97 -10.18
CA ASP A 114 -0.96 -23.15 -10.99
C ASP A 114 0.49 -23.14 -11.54
N GLN A 115 1.24 -22.06 -11.32
CA GLN A 115 2.63 -21.89 -11.75
C GLN A 115 3.59 -21.67 -10.56
N GLN A 116 3.12 -21.84 -9.32
CA GLN A 116 3.99 -21.69 -8.14
C GLN A 116 5.06 -22.79 -8.11
N PRO A 117 6.32 -22.47 -7.72
CA PRO A 117 7.35 -23.47 -7.55
C PRO A 117 7.01 -24.38 -6.34
N PRO A 118 7.54 -25.61 -6.29
CA PRO A 118 7.23 -26.57 -5.21
C PRO A 118 7.52 -26.07 -3.80
N ASN A 119 8.44 -25.13 -3.65
CA ASN A 119 8.85 -24.53 -2.38
C ASN A 119 8.14 -23.20 -2.07
N ALA A 120 7.09 -22.83 -2.81
CA ALA A 120 6.32 -21.63 -2.51
C ALA A 120 5.60 -21.75 -1.16
N ALA A 121 5.57 -20.65 -0.40
CA ALA A 121 4.76 -20.58 0.80
C ALA A 121 3.27 -20.67 0.44
N ALA A 122 2.50 -21.44 1.21
CA ALA A 122 1.05 -21.60 0.98
C ALA A 122 0.29 -20.27 0.97
N ARG A 123 0.76 -19.28 1.75
CA ARG A 123 0.19 -17.93 1.86
C ARG A 123 0.94 -16.88 1.02
N SER A 124 1.68 -17.30 -0.01
CA SER A 124 2.39 -16.41 -0.92
C SER A 124 1.48 -15.32 -1.50
N VAL A 125 2.01 -14.11 -1.60
CA VAL A 125 1.29 -12.95 -2.15
C VAL A 125 1.71 -12.61 -3.59
N HIS A 126 2.57 -13.42 -4.21
CA HIS A 126 2.84 -13.34 -5.65
C HIS A 126 1.56 -13.48 -6.49
N PRO A 127 0.62 -14.43 -6.22
CA PRO A 127 -0.61 -14.49 -6.98
C PRO A 127 -1.51 -13.27 -6.78
N ALA A 128 -1.41 -12.56 -5.65
CA ALA A 128 -2.14 -11.32 -5.42
C ALA A 128 -1.56 -10.12 -6.20
N GLY A 129 -0.35 -10.25 -6.76
CA GLY A 129 0.34 -9.22 -7.51
C GLY A 129 0.92 -8.08 -6.66
N MET A 130 1.02 -8.28 -5.35
CA MET A 130 1.59 -7.30 -4.41
C MET A 130 3.08 -7.53 -4.09
N ALA A 131 3.65 -8.67 -4.51
CA ALA A 131 5.06 -9.00 -4.31
C ALA A 131 5.94 -8.70 -5.53
N VAL A 132 7.20 -8.35 -5.25
CA VAL A 132 8.30 -8.24 -6.22
C VAL A 132 9.57 -8.85 -5.63
N ASP A 133 10.27 -9.65 -6.44
CA ASP A 133 11.58 -10.17 -6.07
C ASP A 133 12.69 -9.35 -6.74
N LEU A 134 13.67 -8.91 -5.96
CA LEU A 134 14.79 -8.09 -6.41
C LEU A 134 16.10 -8.86 -6.29
N ARG A 135 16.95 -8.77 -7.32
CA ARG A 135 18.31 -9.31 -7.27
C ARG A 135 19.11 -8.62 -6.17
N ILE A 136 19.91 -9.38 -5.43
CA ILE A 136 20.89 -8.83 -4.49
C ILE A 136 22.04 -8.19 -5.28
N PRO A 137 22.31 -6.87 -5.13
CA PRO A 137 23.41 -6.22 -5.83
C PRO A 137 24.77 -6.84 -5.49
N ARG A 138 25.67 -6.93 -6.49
CA ARG A 138 27.04 -7.44 -6.29
C ARG A 138 27.90 -6.41 -5.55
N ALA A 139 27.81 -5.14 -5.95
CA ALA A 139 28.49 -4.04 -5.30
C ALA A 139 27.98 -3.84 -3.87
N ARG A 140 28.91 -3.82 -2.90
CA ARG A 140 28.58 -3.71 -1.47
C ARG A 140 27.88 -2.38 -1.14
N SER A 141 28.31 -1.28 -1.77
CA SER A 141 27.69 0.04 -1.62
C SER A 141 26.24 0.04 -2.09
N CYS A 142 25.97 -0.50 -3.27
CA CYS A 142 24.63 -0.58 -3.86
C CYS A 142 23.70 -1.49 -3.05
N ARG A 143 24.22 -2.64 -2.59
CA ARG A 143 23.49 -3.53 -1.67
C ARG A 143 23.12 -2.82 -0.38
N ALA A 144 24.07 -2.15 0.26
CA ALA A 144 23.82 -1.43 1.50
C ALA A 144 22.85 -0.26 1.31
N TRP A 145 22.89 0.41 0.16
CA TRP A 145 21.91 1.42 -0.20
C TRP A 145 20.51 0.81 -0.32
N LEU A 146 20.37 -0.28 -1.07
CA LEU A 146 19.08 -0.94 -1.28
C LEU A 146 18.50 -1.47 0.04
N GLU A 147 19.29 -2.15 0.85
CA GLU A 147 18.86 -2.67 2.17
C GLU A 147 18.41 -1.53 3.10
N ARG A 148 19.17 -0.42 3.19
CA ARG A 148 18.75 0.73 4.00
C ARG A 148 17.45 1.36 3.51
N THR A 149 17.28 1.49 2.19
CA THR A 149 16.07 2.05 1.60
C THR A 149 14.86 1.16 1.88
N LEU A 150 14.98 -0.16 1.68
CA LEU A 150 13.91 -1.11 1.93
C LEU A 150 13.55 -1.18 3.42
N LEU A 151 14.54 -1.25 4.32
CA LEU A 151 14.29 -1.26 5.77
C LEU A 151 13.68 0.06 6.27
N SER A 152 14.01 1.20 5.67
CA SER A 152 13.37 2.49 5.97
C SER A 152 11.89 2.50 5.59
N LEU A 153 11.54 1.88 4.46
CA LEU A 153 10.15 1.74 4.03
C LEU A 153 9.38 0.70 4.87
N GLU A 154 10.03 -0.40 5.25
CA GLU A 154 9.48 -1.37 6.20
C GLU A 154 9.19 -0.73 7.56
N GLY A 155 10.13 0.08 8.07
CA GLY A 155 9.93 0.85 9.31
C GLY A 155 8.78 1.87 9.28
N ARG A 156 8.30 2.22 8.08
CA ARG A 156 7.14 3.10 7.89
C ARG A 156 5.83 2.30 7.72
N GLY A 157 5.90 0.97 7.71
CA GLY A 157 4.73 0.11 7.53
C GLY A 157 4.13 0.19 6.13
N VAL A 158 4.94 0.45 5.10
CA VAL A 158 4.46 0.54 3.70
C VAL A 158 4.85 -0.65 2.83
N LEU A 159 5.70 -1.53 3.36
CA LEU A 159 6.07 -2.81 2.76
C LEU A 159 6.64 -3.72 3.84
N ASP A 160 6.74 -5.00 3.53
CA ASP A 160 7.61 -5.97 4.23
C ASP A 160 8.76 -6.38 3.30
N VAL A 161 9.96 -6.63 3.85
CA VAL A 161 11.12 -7.11 3.09
C VAL A 161 11.82 -8.29 3.77
N THR A 162 12.02 -9.36 3.00
CA THR A 162 12.79 -10.53 3.43
C THR A 162 13.96 -10.78 2.49
N ARG A 163 15.14 -11.07 3.04
CA ARG A 163 16.27 -11.57 2.26
C ARG A 163 16.23 -13.09 2.20
N GLU A 164 15.85 -13.62 1.06
CA GLU A 164 15.79 -15.05 0.79
C GLU A 164 17.18 -15.65 0.56
N ARG A 165 17.34 -16.91 0.94
CA ARG A 165 18.65 -17.61 0.85
C ARG A 165 18.80 -18.45 -0.41
N ARG A 166 17.72 -19.06 -0.92
CA ARG A 166 17.79 -20.04 -2.01
C ARG A 166 16.57 -19.94 -2.95
N PRO A 167 16.73 -19.34 -4.16
CA PRO A 167 17.89 -18.57 -4.59
C PRO A 167 18.04 -17.26 -3.79
N PRO A 168 19.23 -16.63 -3.70
CA PRO A 168 19.40 -15.36 -3.00
C PRO A 168 18.72 -14.19 -3.73
N HIS A 169 17.71 -13.59 -3.10
CA HIS A 169 17.01 -12.40 -3.58
C HIS A 169 16.39 -11.64 -2.40
N TYR A 170 15.89 -10.43 -2.62
CA TYR A 170 14.97 -9.79 -1.69
C TYR A 170 13.55 -10.06 -2.15
N HIS A 171 12.74 -10.64 -1.29
CA HIS A 171 11.29 -10.70 -1.44
C HIS A 171 10.69 -9.44 -0.81
N VAL A 172 9.97 -8.64 -1.58
CA VAL A 172 9.33 -7.41 -1.11
C VAL A 172 7.83 -7.50 -1.35
N ALA A 173 7.05 -7.39 -0.28
CA ALA A 173 5.59 -7.30 -0.34
C ALA A 173 5.17 -5.86 -0.10
N VAL A 174 4.65 -5.19 -1.13
CA VAL A 174 4.24 -3.78 -1.04
C VAL A 174 2.83 -3.69 -0.50
N PHE A 175 2.64 -2.94 0.58
CA PHE A 175 1.31 -2.62 1.11
C PHE A 175 0.77 -1.44 0.30
N VAL A 176 0.14 -1.77 -0.83
CA VAL A 176 -0.22 -0.83 -1.91
C VAL A 176 -0.84 0.47 -1.38
N GLU A 177 -1.89 0.40 -0.56
CA GLU A 177 -2.57 1.59 -0.02
C GLU A 177 -1.65 2.43 0.89
N SER A 178 -0.93 1.78 1.80
CA SER A 178 0.05 2.44 2.68
C SER A 178 1.17 3.10 1.88
N TYR A 179 1.67 2.43 0.84
CA TYR A 179 2.74 2.95 0.00
C TYR A 179 2.29 4.14 -0.84
N GLU A 180 1.11 4.06 -1.45
CA GLU A 180 0.52 5.17 -2.21
C GLU A 180 0.27 6.39 -1.30
N SER A 181 -0.24 6.18 -0.08
CA SER A 181 -0.43 7.24 0.93
C SER A 181 0.90 7.87 1.36
N TYR A 182 1.94 7.04 1.53
CA TYR A 182 3.29 7.54 1.79
C TYR A 182 3.82 8.37 0.62
N VAL A 183 3.59 7.94 -0.62
CA VAL A 183 3.99 8.70 -1.80
C VAL A 183 3.24 10.03 -1.87
N ALA A 184 1.94 10.04 -1.65
CA ALA A 184 1.13 11.25 -1.64
C ALA A 184 1.61 12.25 -0.55
N SER A 185 1.96 11.78 0.64
CA SER A 185 2.44 12.64 1.73
C SER A 185 3.83 13.25 1.50
N MET A 186 4.69 12.62 0.68
CA MET A 186 5.98 13.19 0.29
C MET A 186 5.85 14.35 -0.72
N VAL A 187 4.75 14.40 -1.47
CA VAL A 187 4.51 15.43 -2.50
C VAL A 187 3.72 16.60 -1.88
N GLY A 188 4.10 17.02 -0.66
CA GLY A 188 3.42 18.05 0.15
C GLY A 188 3.48 19.49 -0.41
N GLY A 189 3.13 19.68 -1.67
CA GLY A 189 2.99 20.93 -2.39
C GLY A 189 2.41 20.66 -3.79
N THR A 190 1.74 21.63 -4.41
CA THR A 190 1.25 21.52 -5.78
C THR A 190 2.40 21.10 -6.71
N SER A 191 2.32 19.89 -7.26
CA SER A 191 3.37 19.34 -8.14
C SER A 191 2.94 19.48 -9.60
N GLN A 192 3.86 19.81 -10.50
CA GLN A 192 3.56 19.84 -11.94
C GLN A 192 3.84 18.46 -12.55
N TYR A 193 2.91 17.95 -13.35
CA TYR A 193 3.01 16.70 -14.08
C TYR A 193 2.95 16.94 -15.58
N VAL A 194 4.00 16.60 -16.32
CA VAL A 194 4.01 16.68 -17.79
C VAL A 194 3.45 15.39 -18.38
N VAL A 195 2.32 15.51 -19.07
CA VAL A 195 1.62 14.40 -19.73
C VAL A 195 2.53 13.75 -20.77
N ARG A 196 2.65 12.43 -20.69
CA ARG A 196 3.45 11.59 -21.57
C ARG A 196 2.55 10.87 -22.57
N ARG A 197 3.18 10.31 -23.60
CA ARG A 197 2.47 9.51 -24.60
C ARG A 197 1.82 8.30 -23.94
N GLY A 198 0.50 8.27 -24.00
CA GLY A 198 -0.32 7.16 -23.48
C GLY A 198 -0.98 7.42 -22.13
N ASP A 199 -0.72 8.56 -21.48
CA ASP A 199 -1.34 8.86 -20.19
C ASP A 199 -2.84 9.19 -20.32
N THR A 200 -3.60 8.82 -19.30
CA THR A 200 -4.98 9.25 -19.05
C THR A 200 -5.13 9.95 -17.70
N LEU A 201 -6.17 10.78 -17.52
CA LEU A 201 -6.45 11.38 -16.20
C LEU A 201 -6.69 10.33 -15.11
N SER A 202 -7.23 9.15 -15.46
CA SER A 202 -7.41 8.06 -14.51
C SER A 202 -6.08 7.49 -14.02
N GLU A 203 -5.12 7.28 -14.92
CA GLU A 203 -3.79 6.77 -14.55
C GLU A 203 -3.00 7.82 -13.77
N ILE A 204 -3.10 9.10 -14.15
CA ILE A 204 -2.46 10.21 -13.40
C ILE A 204 -3.10 10.35 -12.02
N SER A 205 -4.42 10.20 -11.91
CA SER A 205 -5.15 10.21 -10.64
C SER A 205 -4.66 9.11 -9.71
N GLN A 206 -4.53 7.88 -10.22
CA GLN A 206 -4.00 6.74 -9.47
C GLN A 206 -2.52 6.94 -9.10
N LEU A 207 -1.72 7.50 -10.01
CA LEU A 207 -0.30 7.77 -9.80
C LEU A 207 -0.04 8.82 -8.70
N THR A 208 -0.93 9.82 -8.61
CA THR A 208 -0.74 10.99 -7.76
C THR A 208 -1.56 10.96 -6.47
N GLY A 209 -2.55 10.07 -6.38
CA GLY A 209 -3.51 10.03 -5.26
C GLY A 209 -4.51 11.19 -5.26
N VAL A 210 -4.55 12.01 -6.32
CA VAL A 210 -5.49 13.12 -6.50
C VAL A 210 -6.67 12.63 -7.34
N SER A 211 -7.91 12.89 -6.91
CA SER A 211 -9.07 12.46 -7.69
C SER A 211 -9.11 13.13 -9.08
N ILE A 212 -9.70 12.46 -10.07
CA ILE A 212 -9.93 13.02 -11.42
C ILE A 212 -10.65 14.37 -11.33
N ALA A 213 -11.61 14.52 -10.42
CA ALA A 213 -12.34 15.77 -10.21
C ALA A 213 -11.42 16.90 -9.73
N GLN A 214 -10.52 16.63 -8.78
CA GLN A 214 -9.53 17.59 -8.28
C GLN A 214 -8.49 17.93 -9.35
N LEU A 215 -8.02 16.95 -10.13
CA LEU A 215 -7.13 17.18 -11.28
C LEU A 215 -7.80 18.06 -12.32
N ARG A 216 -9.07 17.82 -12.66
CA ARG A 216 -9.82 18.64 -13.62
C ARG A 216 -10.03 20.05 -13.10
N ALA A 217 -10.42 20.20 -11.84
CA ALA A 217 -10.66 21.49 -11.22
C ALA A 217 -9.38 22.34 -11.16
N ALA A 218 -8.25 21.74 -10.75
CA ALA A 218 -6.96 22.44 -10.67
C ALA A 218 -6.41 22.87 -12.05
N ASN A 219 -6.82 22.19 -13.12
CA ASN A 219 -6.30 22.41 -14.48
C ASN A 219 -7.32 23.00 -15.45
N GLY A 220 -8.51 23.38 -14.99
CA GLY A 220 -9.57 23.92 -15.85
C GLY A 220 -10.07 22.97 -16.93
N LEU A 221 -9.96 21.65 -16.73
CA LEU A 221 -10.30 20.65 -17.74
C LEU A 221 -11.81 20.38 -17.76
N ARG A 222 -12.42 20.50 -18.95
CA ARG A 222 -13.87 20.25 -19.16
C ARG A 222 -14.22 18.77 -19.30
N GLY A 223 -13.24 17.90 -19.50
CA GLY A 223 -13.39 16.45 -19.63
C GLY A 223 -12.05 15.75 -19.38
N ASP A 224 -11.94 14.49 -19.81
CA ASP A 224 -10.79 13.64 -19.47
C ASP A 224 -9.66 13.65 -20.52
N LEU A 225 -9.82 14.45 -21.58
CA LEU A 225 -8.85 14.59 -22.65
C LEU A 225 -7.66 15.42 -22.18
N ILE A 226 -6.46 14.85 -22.33
CA ILE A 226 -5.17 15.47 -22.07
C ILE A 226 -4.22 15.24 -23.25
N GLN A 227 -3.26 16.14 -23.46
CA GLN A 227 -2.34 16.10 -24.60
C GLN A 227 -0.90 15.80 -24.16
N VAL A 228 -0.17 15.04 -24.96
CA VAL A 228 1.27 14.80 -24.72
C VAL A 228 2.02 16.13 -24.65
N GLY A 229 2.82 16.32 -23.61
CA GLY A 229 3.54 17.56 -23.32
C GLY A 229 2.73 18.58 -22.49
N GLN A 230 1.44 18.33 -22.24
CA GLN A 230 0.63 19.20 -21.39
C GLN A 230 1.11 19.14 -19.93
N GLU A 231 1.28 20.30 -19.30
CA GLU A 231 1.60 20.38 -17.88
C GLU A 231 0.30 20.44 -17.06
N LEU A 232 0.16 19.53 -16.10
CA LEU A 232 -0.95 19.48 -15.15
C LEU A 232 -0.46 19.88 -13.76
N GLN A 233 -1.16 20.82 -13.13
CA GLN A 233 -1.12 21.05 -11.70
C GLN A 233 -1.76 19.88 -10.97
N VAL A 234 -0.96 19.17 -10.21
CA VAL A 234 -1.38 18.10 -9.31
C VAL A 234 -1.47 18.73 -7.91
N PRO A 235 -2.67 19.15 -7.46
CA PRO A 235 -2.83 19.72 -6.14
C PRO A 235 -2.45 18.68 -5.10
N ALA A 236 -1.76 19.07 -4.03
CA ALA A 236 -1.59 18.17 -2.90
C ALA A 236 -2.98 17.72 -2.44
N SER A 237 -3.16 16.41 -2.21
CA SER A 237 -4.40 15.90 -1.63
C SER A 237 -4.50 16.47 -0.22
N ALA A 238 -5.25 17.55 -0.07
CA ALA A 238 -5.55 18.12 1.23
C ALA A 238 -6.52 17.18 1.95
N GLN A 239 -5.99 16.14 2.60
CA GLN A 239 -6.40 15.99 3.99
C GLN A 239 -5.77 17.18 4.70
N GLN A 240 -6.60 18.14 5.13
CA GLN A 240 -6.16 19.33 5.81
C GLN A 240 -5.21 18.93 6.94
N GLY A 241 -3.93 19.29 6.78
CA GLY A 241 -3.02 19.34 7.90
C GLY A 241 -3.48 20.47 8.82
N THR A 242 -4.30 20.18 9.81
CA THR A 242 -4.19 20.92 11.07
C THR A 242 -2.95 20.37 11.76
N ALA A 243 -1.90 21.18 11.77
CA ALA A 243 -0.73 20.99 12.61
C ALA A 243 -1.18 20.62 14.03
N ILE A 244 -0.65 19.53 14.57
CA ILE A 244 -0.79 19.20 15.98
C ILE A 244 0.04 20.23 16.76
N SER A 245 -0.57 21.38 17.03
CA SER A 245 -0.34 22.03 18.31
C SER A 245 -1.17 21.26 19.33
N SER A 246 -0.46 20.67 20.29
CA SER A 246 -1.00 20.04 21.48
C SER A 246 -2.07 20.93 22.12
N SER A 247 -3.33 20.65 21.84
CA SER A 247 -4.42 20.91 22.77
C SER A 247 -5.54 19.93 22.47
N LYS A 248 -5.91 19.25 23.55
CA LYS A 248 -6.99 18.28 23.68
C LYS A 248 -8.31 18.99 23.34
N GLU A 249 -8.72 18.99 22.07
CA GLU A 249 -10.06 19.43 21.66
C GLU A 249 -10.82 18.27 21.02
N LEU A 250 -11.97 17.96 21.62
CA LEU A 250 -12.83 16.84 21.31
C LEU A 250 -13.36 16.93 19.88
N ALA A 251 -12.78 16.15 18.97
CA ALA A 251 -13.38 15.88 17.67
C ALA A 251 -14.78 15.28 17.92
N ARG A 252 -15.84 16.02 17.57
CA ARG A 252 -17.21 15.52 17.66
C ARG A 252 -17.38 14.42 16.62
N VAL A 253 -17.36 13.17 17.08
CA VAL A 253 -17.72 12.00 16.28
C VAL A 253 -19.18 12.16 15.84
N SER A 254 -19.39 12.31 14.53
CA SER A 254 -20.73 12.30 13.95
C SER A 254 -21.04 10.90 13.45
N TYR A 255 -22.22 10.37 13.78
CA TYR A 255 -22.63 9.05 13.33
C TYR A 255 -23.51 9.16 12.10
N VAL A 256 -23.25 8.31 11.10
CA VAL A 256 -24.06 8.15 9.90
C VAL A 256 -24.51 6.70 9.81
N THR A 257 -25.79 6.48 9.58
CA THR A 257 -26.31 5.14 9.29
C THR A 257 -26.14 4.84 7.80
N HIS A 258 -25.34 3.83 7.48
CA HIS A 258 -25.12 3.35 6.13
C HIS A 258 -25.89 2.05 5.87
N LYS A 259 -26.83 2.08 4.92
CA LYS A 259 -27.52 0.87 4.46
C LYS A 259 -26.72 0.18 3.36
N VAL A 260 -26.20 -1.01 3.67
CA VAL A 260 -25.39 -1.86 2.79
C VAL A 260 -26.13 -2.13 1.48
N ARG A 261 -25.46 -1.87 0.36
CA ARG A 261 -25.96 -2.14 -0.99
C ARG A 261 -25.18 -3.28 -1.64
N LYS A 262 -25.71 -3.80 -2.75
CA LYS A 262 -25.02 -4.83 -3.55
C LYS A 262 -23.61 -4.35 -3.92
N GLY A 263 -22.60 -5.12 -3.50
CA GLY A 263 -21.19 -4.84 -3.76
C GLY A 263 -20.51 -3.89 -2.78
N ASP A 264 -21.18 -3.47 -1.70
CA ASP A 264 -20.50 -2.83 -0.58
C ASP A 264 -19.66 -3.84 0.21
N THR A 265 -18.54 -3.37 0.74
CA THR A 265 -17.66 -4.08 1.67
C THR A 265 -17.38 -3.15 2.84
N LEU A 266 -17.02 -3.68 4.02
CA LEU A 266 -16.66 -2.84 5.18
C LEU A 266 -15.55 -1.84 4.83
N TRP A 267 -14.61 -2.26 3.97
CA TRP A 267 -13.57 -1.40 3.44
C TRP A 267 -14.14 -0.23 2.60
N ARG A 268 -14.99 -0.50 1.59
CA ARG A 268 -15.60 0.56 0.76
C ARG A 268 -16.41 1.56 1.58
N ILE A 269 -17.02 1.07 2.65
CA ILE A 269 -17.78 1.88 3.60
C ILE A 269 -16.82 2.72 4.45
N GLY A 270 -15.78 2.12 5.03
CA GLY A 270 -14.73 2.82 5.77
C GLY A 270 -14.06 3.92 4.96
N THR A 271 -13.68 3.64 3.72
CA THR A 271 -13.12 4.63 2.78
C THR A 271 -14.10 5.77 2.50
N ARG A 272 -15.40 5.46 2.31
CA ARG A 272 -16.42 6.48 2.03
C ARG A 272 -16.61 7.45 3.20
N TYR A 273 -16.51 6.96 4.43
CA TYR A 273 -16.84 7.74 5.63
C TYR A 273 -15.61 8.16 6.45
N GLY A 274 -14.40 7.84 6.02
CA GLY A 274 -13.16 8.22 6.71
C GLY A 274 -13.00 7.53 8.06
N THR A 275 -13.26 6.22 8.12
CA THR A 275 -13.09 5.38 9.31
C THR A 275 -12.49 4.01 8.97
N SER A 276 -12.06 3.23 9.96
CA SER A 276 -11.44 1.92 9.74
C SER A 276 -12.45 0.77 9.78
N VAL A 277 -12.14 -0.34 9.12
CA VAL A 277 -12.92 -1.58 9.18
C VAL A 277 -13.08 -2.05 10.62
N ASP A 278 -11.97 -2.10 11.39
CA ASP A 278 -11.99 -2.49 12.81
C ASP A 278 -12.95 -1.62 13.63
N ARG A 279 -12.99 -0.31 13.36
CA ARG A 279 -13.91 0.60 14.06
C ARG A 279 -15.36 0.35 13.65
N ILE A 280 -15.63 0.11 12.37
CA ILE A 280 -16.98 -0.25 11.90
C ILE A 280 -17.42 -1.58 12.52
N MET A 281 -16.56 -2.60 12.55
CA MET A 281 -16.86 -3.90 13.15
C MET A 281 -17.14 -3.76 14.64
N GLN A 282 -16.31 -3.01 15.37
CA GLN A 282 -16.49 -2.76 16.79
C GLN A 282 -17.77 -1.97 17.10
N GLU A 283 -18.09 -0.95 16.31
CA GLU A 283 -19.30 -0.13 16.49
C GLU A 283 -20.61 -0.85 16.14
N ASN A 284 -20.52 -1.91 15.35
CA ASN A 284 -21.67 -2.68 14.87
C ASN A 284 -21.67 -4.12 15.38
N GLU A 285 -20.79 -4.44 16.34
CA GLU A 285 -20.67 -5.77 16.96
C GLU A 285 -20.58 -6.90 15.91
N LEU A 286 -19.80 -6.68 14.85
CA LEU A 286 -19.62 -7.66 13.79
C LEU A 286 -18.48 -8.62 14.15
N ASP A 287 -18.76 -9.92 14.10
CA ASP A 287 -17.77 -10.98 14.33
C ASP A 287 -16.81 -11.16 13.13
N ASP A 288 -17.25 -10.79 11.92
CA ASP A 288 -16.48 -10.87 10.67
C ASP A 288 -16.86 -9.74 9.67
N ASP A 289 -16.26 -9.75 8.47
CA ASP A 289 -16.44 -8.73 7.44
C ASP A 289 -17.60 -9.02 6.46
N THR A 290 -18.43 -10.01 6.74
CA THR A 290 -19.58 -10.39 5.94
C THR A 290 -20.69 -9.36 6.09
N LEU A 291 -21.13 -8.80 4.96
CA LEU A 291 -22.23 -7.84 4.93
C LEU A 291 -23.46 -8.40 4.22
N GLN A 292 -24.62 -8.21 4.82
CA GLN A 292 -25.90 -8.54 4.20
C GLN A 292 -26.47 -7.32 3.47
N ILE A 293 -26.92 -7.50 2.23
CA ILE A 293 -27.58 -6.42 1.49
C ILE A 293 -28.80 -5.95 2.28
N GLY A 294 -28.87 -4.65 2.56
CA GLY A 294 -29.91 -4.03 3.37
C GLY A 294 -29.58 -3.89 4.85
N GLN A 295 -28.48 -4.49 5.34
CA GLN A 295 -27.96 -4.29 6.70
C GLN A 295 -27.66 -2.81 6.93
N GLU A 296 -27.98 -2.31 8.12
CA GLU A 296 -27.66 -0.94 8.51
C GLU A 296 -26.46 -0.93 9.44
N LEU A 297 -25.43 -0.18 9.06
CA LEU A 297 -24.23 0.01 9.86
C LEU A 297 -24.19 1.43 10.42
N ARG A 298 -23.95 1.55 11.71
CA ARG A 298 -23.59 2.79 12.39
C ARG A 298 -22.12 3.09 12.12
N ILE A 299 -21.85 4.20 11.43
CA ILE A 299 -20.51 4.59 11.04
C ILE A 299 -20.12 5.89 11.74
N SER A 300 -19.07 5.88 12.55
CA SER A 300 -18.39 7.11 12.98
C SER A 300 -17.70 7.78 11.79
N ALA A 301 -18.24 8.91 11.35
CA ALA A 301 -17.65 9.76 10.33
C ALA A 301 -16.85 10.88 11.00
N THR A 302 -15.56 10.96 10.65
CA THR A 302 -14.70 12.09 11.00
C THR A 302 -14.93 13.18 9.95
N ARG A 303 -15.43 14.34 10.35
CA ARG A 303 -15.49 15.52 9.45
C ARG A 303 -14.12 16.15 9.31
#